data_AF-A0A7U9N2G8-F1
#
_entry.id   AF-A0A7U9N2G8-F1
#
_cell.length_a   1.000
_cell.length_b   1.000
_cell.length_c   1.000
_cell.angle_alpha   90.00
_cell.angle_beta   90.00
_cell.angle_gamma   90.00
#
_symmetry.space_group_name_H-M   'P 1'
#
loop_
_entity.id
_entity.type
_entity.pdbx_description
1 polymer ?
#
loop_
_entity_poly.entity_id
_entity_poly.type
_entity_poly.pdbx_seq_one_letter_code
_entity_poly.pdbx_strand_id
1 'polypeptide(L)'
;MQCAFMYTPASGLYWWNGAVHYVFMQGFFNLMTGFALLCFAEIERSHSRRIWLGLELIVCTGMAFVAAGANFSTALLCAEVLVLLGIIAIALWKKRRKKAYFWFAIPFLFGETGFLINVLAPGNAVRQANFQKGSVIGTIGKSFAYSSSQMMDWINIYVVVILILLLPVFLKAVQDSSFSFRCPLLVTAAAYCLYASMFAPGFYALGQEPLSRNQNVCKMFLLLGLVLLEAYWSGWLVHRVKVAKAVIPRHGKNVVGWTLILLCAFTVGIISFIRLDEVSKKAIFVNYGAYRLIADGEGNQYWHEYLRRLQLYRSEEKVVYVQPYSSHPYPLWVNSDTEMSYDDSGMISGLVAHWYMKDAIYEVK
;
A
#
# COMPACT_ATOMS: atom_id res chain seq x y z
N MET A 1 -5.56 -15.86 1.95
CA MET A 1 -4.96 -15.12 3.09
C MET A 1 -3.47 -14.95 2.81
N GLN A 2 -2.90 -13.73 2.82
CA GLN A 2 -1.51 -13.47 2.44
C GLN A 2 -0.77 -12.58 3.45
N CYS A 3 0.40 -13.01 3.94
CA CYS A 3 1.34 -12.23 4.77
C CYS A 3 2.41 -11.54 3.91
N ALA A 4 2.03 -11.13 2.70
CA ALA A 4 2.84 -10.22 1.92
C ALA A 4 2.33 -8.80 2.17
N PHE A 5 3.26 -7.83 2.20
CA PHE A 5 2.93 -6.41 2.27
C PHE A 5 2.04 -5.96 1.08
N MET A 6 2.00 -6.77 0.02
CA MET A 6 1.21 -6.60 -1.20
C MET A 6 0.11 -7.66 -1.32
N TYR A 7 -0.93 -7.36 -2.09
CA TYR A 7 -1.99 -8.29 -2.49
C TYR A 7 -1.54 -9.21 -3.64
N THR A 8 -0.82 -8.69 -4.61
CA THR A 8 -0.23 -9.44 -5.72
C THR A 8 1.13 -8.82 -6.06
N PRO A 9 2.25 -9.43 -5.63
CA PRO A 9 3.58 -8.95 -5.94
C PRO A 9 3.82 -8.79 -7.44
N ALA A 10 3.32 -9.73 -8.25
CA ALA A 10 3.46 -9.68 -9.70
C ALA A 10 2.91 -8.37 -10.29
N SER A 11 1.65 -8.02 -10.00
CA SER A 11 1.07 -6.78 -10.52
C SER A 11 1.61 -5.51 -9.82
N GLY A 12 2.20 -5.61 -8.62
CA GLY A 12 2.72 -4.47 -7.86
C GLY A 12 4.21 -4.17 -8.05
N LEU A 13 5.02 -5.14 -8.44
CA LEU A 13 6.47 -5.01 -8.56
C LEU A 13 6.99 -5.25 -9.97
N TYR A 14 6.41 -6.21 -10.69
CA TYR A 14 6.95 -6.66 -11.98
C TYR A 14 6.17 -6.12 -13.17
N TRP A 15 4.94 -5.63 -12.95
CA TRP A 15 4.23 -4.87 -13.95
C TRP A 15 4.50 -3.37 -13.84
N TRP A 16 4.99 -2.77 -14.92
CA TRP A 16 5.36 -1.35 -14.98
C TRP A 16 4.27 -0.42 -14.42
N ASN A 17 3.01 -0.62 -14.81
CA ASN A 17 1.92 0.23 -14.34
C ASN A 17 1.73 0.13 -12.82
N GLY A 18 1.66 -1.08 -12.26
CA GLY A 18 1.50 -1.20 -10.81
C GLY A 18 2.75 -0.79 -10.02
N ALA A 19 3.94 -1.09 -10.52
CA ALA A 19 5.20 -0.71 -9.87
C ALA A 19 5.38 0.82 -9.83
N VAL A 20 5.27 1.49 -10.98
CA VAL A 20 5.56 2.92 -11.09
C VAL A 20 4.34 3.77 -10.73
N HIS A 21 3.17 3.49 -11.29
CA HIS A 21 1.99 4.36 -11.14
C HIS A 21 1.22 4.12 -9.83
N TYR A 22 1.41 2.98 -9.17
CA TYR A 22 0.77 2.66 -7.88
C TYR A 22 1.78 2.60 -6.73
N VAL A 23 2.67 1.61 -6.69
CA VAL A 23 3.53 1.38 -5.53
C VAL A 23 4.55 2.51 -5.31
N PHE A 24 5.27 2.88 -6.36
CA PHE A 24 6.25 3.97 -6.28
C PHE A 24 5.57 5.31 -5.95
N MET A 25 4.42 5.59 -6.56
CA MET A 25 3.62 6.79 -6.24
C MET A 25 3.08 6.80 -4.81
N GLN A 26 2.66 5.66 -4.28
CA GLN A 26 2.29 5.52 -2.86
C GLN A 26 3.47 5.84 -1.93
N GLY A 27 4.70 5.57 -2.37
CA GLY A 27 5.93 5.99 -1.69
C GLY A 27 6.00 7.51 -1.50
N PHE A 28 5.67 8.30 -2.53
CA PHE A 28 5.62 9.77 -2.42
C PHE A 28 4.56 10.25 -1.43
N PHE A 29 3.39 9.61 -1.40
CA PHE A 29 2.37 9.91 -0.37
C PHE A 29 2.90 9.64 1.06
N ASN A 30 3.59 8.50 1.27
CA ASN A 30 4.17 8.17 2.57
C ASN A 30 5.27 9.16 2.97
N LEU A 31 6.12 9.57 2.02
CA LEU A 31 7.13 10.60 2.23
C LEU A 31 6.50 11.95 2.58
N MET A 32 5.49 12.39 1.83
CA MET A 32 4.72 13.61 2.12
C MET A 32 4.21 13.58 3.57
N THR A 33 3.57 12.48 3.98
CA THR A 33 3.03 12.34 5.34
C THR A 33 4.15 12.40 6.38
N GLY A 34 5.27 11.70 6.16
CA GLY A 34 6.43 11.73 7.04
C GLY A 34 7.04 13.12 7.20
N PHE A 35 7.27 13.83 6.09
CA PHE A 35 7.81 15.18 6.11
C PHE A 35 6.83 16.22 6.69
N ALA A 36 5.52 16.04 6.51
CA ALA A 36 4.52 16.86 7.19
C ALA A 36 4.60 16.71 8.72
N LEU A 37 4.77 15.49 9.22
CA LEU A 37 4.96 15.24 10.65
C LEU A 37 6.28 15.80 11.17
N LEU A 38 7.36 15.70 10.38
CA LEU A 38 8.65 16.34 10.71
C LEU A 38 8.51 17.87 10.80
N CYS A 39 7.81 18.50 9.86
CA CYS A 39 7.53 19.94 9.91
C CYS A 39 6.84 20.32 11.22
N PHE A 40 5.81 19.56 11.63
CA PHE A 40 5.10 19.82 12.88
C PHE A 40 6.01 19.63 14.11
N ALA A 41 6.86 18.60 14.10
CA ALA A 41 7.83 18.37 15.16
C ALA A 41 8.87 19.50 15.24
N GLU A 42 9.36 19.99 14.11
CA GLU A 42 10.33 21.07 14.03
C GLU A 42 9.74 22.42 14.48
N ILE A 43 8.48 22.69 14.15
CA ILE A 43 7.75 23.85 14.69
C ILE A 43 7.61 23.76 16.21
N GLU A 44 7.41 22.56 16.76
CA GLU A 44 7.29 22.38 18.22
C GLU A 44 8.62 22.56 18.96
N ARG A 45 9.76 22.25 18.32
CA ARG A 45 11.08 22.47 18.90
C ARG A 45 11.34 23.98 19.13
N SER A 46 11.92 24.29 20.29
CA SER A 46 12.15 25.67 20.73
C SER A 46 13.37 26.34 20.09
N HIS A 47 14.29 25.56 19.50
CA HIS A 47 15.51 26.10 18.90
C HIS A 47 15.30 26.37 17.41
N SER A 48 15.58 27.60 16.99
CA SER A 48 15.39 28.15 15.65
C SER A 48 16.24 27.47 14.58
N ARG A 49 15.84 26.27 14.15
CA ARG A 49 16.42 25.56 13.00
C ARG A 49 15.55 25.80 11.76
N ARG A 50 15.26 27.08 11.47
CA ARG A 50 14.38 27.53 10.37
C ARG A 50 14.76 26.94 8.99
N ILE A 51 16.05 26.65 8.79
CA ILE A 51 16.56 26.01 7.56
C ILE A 51 15.95 24.61 7.40
N TRP A 52 15.91 23.81 8.46
CA TRP A 52 15.37 22.44 8.42
C TRP A 52 13.87 22.45 8.16
N LEU A 53 13.11 23.32 8.84
CA LEU A 53 11.70 23.50 8.54
C LEU A 53 11.46 23.88 7.07
N GLY A 54 12.29 24.78 6.51
CA GLY A 54 12.22 25.15 5.10
C GLY A 54 12.46 23.96 4.17
N LEU A 55 13.50 23.15 4.41
CA LEU A 55 13.81 21.95 3.64
C LEU A 55 12.70 20.91 3.74
N GLU A 56 12.17 20.66 4.93
CA GLU A 56 11.07 19.72 5.16
C GLU A 56 9.80 20.17 4.45
N LEU A 57 9.48 21.47 4.45
CA LEU A 57 8.36 22.03 3.71
C LEU A 57 8.54 21.91 2.20
N ILE A 58 9.74 22.16 1.67
CA ILE A 58 10.04 22.02 0.23
C ILE A 58 9.84 20.57 -0.19
N VAL A 59 10.41 19.62 0.56
CA VAL A 59 10.26 18.19 0.26
C VAL A 59 8.80 17.78 0.41
N CYS A 60 8.13 18.12 1.51
CA CYS A 60 6.71 17.84 1.72
C CYS A 60 5.84 18.34 0.56
N THR A 61 6.07 19.58 0.11
CA THR A 61 5.34 20.19 -1.02
C THR A 61 5.59 19.44 -2.33
N GLY A 62 6.84 19.11 -2.63
CA GLY A 62 7.18 18.34 -3.82
C GLY A 62 6.54 16.95 -3.80
N MET A 63 6.62 16.25 -2.67
CA MET A 63 6.02 14.92 -2.51
C MET A 63 4.49 14.98 -2.59
N ALA A 64 3.85 16.01 -2.01
CA ALA A 64 2.40 16.23 -2.08
C ALA A 64 1.94 16.42 -3.53
N PHE A 65 2.63 17.27 -4.30
CA PHE A 65 2.31 17.51 -5.71
C PHE A 65 2.45 16.25 -6.55
N VAL A 66 3.54 15.48 -6.37
CA VAL A 66 3.76 14.23 -7.12
C VAL A 66 2.72 13.17 -6.75
N ALA A 67 2.44 12.99 -5.45
CA ALA A 67 1.42 12.05 -4.98
C ALA A 67 0.01 12.41 -5.45
N ALA A 68 -0.28 13.72 -5.59
CA ALA A 68 -1.56 14.19 -6.12
C ALA A 68 -1.75 13.88 -7.61
N GLY A 69 -0.67 13.70 -8.38
CA GLY A 69 -0.68 13.24 -9.77
C GLY A 69 -0.68 11.71 -9.96
N ALA A 70 -0.75 10.95 -8.87
CA ALA A 70 -0.73 9.48 -8.90
C ALA A 70 -2.04 8.88 -9.44
N ASN A 71 -2.12 7.54 -9.39
CA ASN A 71 -3.42 6.86 -9.50
C ASN A 71 -4.44 7.46 -8.52
N PHE A 72 -5.72 7.45 -8.89
CA PHE A 72 -6.75 8.17 -8.13
C PHE A 72 -6.89 7.76 -6.67
N SER A 73 -6.56 6.52 -6.29
CA SER A 73 -6.66 6.10 -4.89
C SER A 73 -5.57 6.73 -4.03
N THR A 74 -4.33 6.75 -4.51
CA THR A 74 -3.23 7.46 -3.84
C THR A 74 -3.45 8.97 -3.85
N ALA A 75 -3.93 9.51 -4.97
CA ALA A 75 -4.18 10.95 -5.11
C ALA A 75 -5.31 11.44 -4.20
N LEU A 76 -6.42 10.70 -4.13
CA LEU A 76 -7.53 10.99 -3.21
C LEU A 76 -7.08 10.88 -1.74
N LEU A 77 -6.37 9.80 -1.39
CA LEU A 77 -5.81 9.63 -0.05
C LEU A 77 -4.88 10.79 0.33
N CYS A 78 -4.04 11.25 -0.60
CA CYS A 78 -3.16 12.41 -0.42
C CYS A 78 -3.97 13.67 -0.07
N ALA A 79 -5.01 13.98 -0.85
CA ALA A 79 -5.89 15.13 -0.61
C ALA A 79 -6.60 15.02 0.76
N GLU A 80 -7.20 13.87 1.06
CA GLU A 80 -7.89 13.64 2.34
C GLU A 80 -6.95 13.82 3.55
N VAL A 81 -5.72 13.29 3.46
CA VAL A 81 -4.72 13.44 4.53
C VAL A 81 -4.22 14.88 4.63
N LEU A 82 -4.02 15.60 3.52
CA LEU A 82 -3.64 17.01 3.53
C LEU A 82 -4.74 17.89 4.16
N VAL A 83 -6.02 17.62 3.88
CA VAL A 83 -7.15 18.27 4.56
C VAL A 83 -7.10 18.03 6.06
N LEU A 84 -6.92 16.77 6.50
CA LEU A 84 -6.82 16.44 7.92
C LEU A 84 -5.62 17.13 8.59
N LEU A 85 -4.45 17.11 7.96
CA LEU A 85 -3.24 17.77 8.46
C LEU A 85 -3.39 19.29 8.47
N GLY A 86 -4.08 19.88 7.49
CA GLY A 86 -4.40 21.30 7.44
C GLY A 86 -5.31 21.73 8.60
N ILE A 87 -6.35 20.94 8.90
CA ILE A 87 -7.21 21.15 10.07
C ILE A 87 -6.39 21.06 11.36
N ILE A 88 -5.50 20.06 11.47
CA ILE A 88 -4.59 19.90 12.62
C ILE A 88 -3.65 21.10 12.75
N ALA A 89 -3.05 21.58 11.65
CA ALA A 89 -2.17 22.74 11.64
C ALA A 89 -2.89 24.01 12.13
N ILE A 90 -4.13 24.23 11.69
CA ILE A 90 -4.96 25.36 12.15
C ILE A 90 -5.28 25.23 13.64
N ALA A 91 -5.64 24.04 14.12
CA ALA A 91 -5.94 23.79 15.53
C ALA A 91 -4.69 24.01 16.41
N LEU A 92 -3.53 23.50 15.98
CA LEU A 92 -2.26 23.69 16.67
C LEU A 92 -1.81 25.14 16.65
N TRP A 93 -2.00 25.86 15.54
CA TRP A 93 -1.76 27.30 15.48
C TRP A 93 -2.61 28.05 16.52
N LYS A 94 -3.92 27.81 16.57
CA LYS A 94 -4.81 28.46 17.56
C LYS A 94 -4.38 28.18 18.99
N LYS A 95 -3.97 26.95 19.29
CA LYS A 95 -3.56 26.51 20.63
C LYS A 95 -2.17 27.01 21.04
N ARG A 96 -1.19 26.93 20.15
CA ARG A 96 0.23 27.21 20.43
C ARG A 96 0.66 28.63 20.07
N ARG A 97 -0.15 29.33 19.25
CA ARG A 97 0.12 30.68 18.70
C ARG A 97 1.40 30.78 17.88
N LYS A 98 1.95 29.65 17.43
CA LYS A 98 3.13 29.60 16.54
C LYS A 98 2.71 29.83 15.10
N LYS A 99 3.05 30.99 14.52
CA LYS A 99 2.70 31.33 13.12
C LYS A 99 3.26 30.36 12.09
N ALA A 100 4.33 29.61 12.43
CA ALA A 100 4.97 28.69 11.50
C ALA A 100 4.04 27.55 11.00
N TYR A 101 2.99 27.22 11.74
CA TYR A 101 1.96 26.27 11.26
C TYR A 101 1.24 26.74 10.00
N PHE A 102 1.17 28.06 9.73
CA PHE A 102 0.59 28.57 8.48
C PHE A 102 1.41 28.22 7.25
N TRP A 103 2.71 27.93 7.39
CA TRP A 103 3.52 27.52 6.25
C TRP A 103 3.07 26.17 5.67
N PHE A 104 2.32 25.38 6.44
CA PHE A 104 1.68 24.16 5.94
C PHE A 104 0.60 24.44 4.87
N ALA A 105 0.14 25.68 4.72
CA ALA A 105 -0.71 26.06 3.60
C ALA A 105 -0.04 25.81 2.24
N ILE A 106 1.30 25.84 2.17
CA ILE A 106 2.05 25.60 0.92
C ILE A 106 1.85 24.16 0.43
N PRO A 107 2.25 23.10 1.16
CA PRO A 107 2.03 21.72 0.72
C PRO A 107 0.54 21.40 0.53
N PHE A 108 -0.35 21.98 1.36
CA PHE A 108 -1.80 21.86 1.20
C PHE A 108 -2.26 22.37 -0.16
N LEU A 109 -1.97 23.63 -0.50
CA LEU A 109 -2.42 24.24 -1.76
C LEU A 109 -1.83 23.52 -2.99
N PHE A 110 -0.55 23.13 -2.95
CA PHE A 110 0.07 22.40 -4.05
C PHE A 110 -0.52 21.00 -4.23
N GLY A 111 -0.77 20.27 -3.13
CA GLY A 111 -1.38 18.95 -3.19
C GLY A 111 -2.82 19.00 -3.71
N GLU A 112 -3.66 19.88 -3.16
CA GLU A 112 -5.06 20.03 -3.62
C GLU A 112 -5.13 20.51 -5.08
N THR A 113 -4.28 21.47 -5.47
CA THR A 113 -4.22 21.93 -6.86
C THR A 113 -3.76 20.80 -7.80
N GLY A 114 -2.73 20.04 -7.41
CA GLY A 114 -2.28 18.88 -8.16
C GLY A 114 -3.38 17.82 -8.30
N PHE A 115 -4.17 17.59 -7.25
CA PHE A 115 -5.28 16.65 -7.26
C PHE A 115 -6.39 17.11 -8.20
N LEU A 116 -6.75 18.39 -8.17
CA LEU A 116 -7.73 18.96 -9.09
C LEU A 116 -7.27 18.86 -10.54
N ILE A 117 -6.00 19.19 -10.84
CA ILE A 117 -5.43 19.02 -12.19
C ILE A 117 -5.52 17.55 -12.62
N ASN A 118 -5.17 16.62 -11.73
CA ASN A 118 -5.22 15.20 -12.03
C ASN A 118 -6.65 14.73 -12.34
N VAL A 119 -7.64 15.06 -11.51
CA VAL A 119 -9.04 14.64 -11.69
C VAL A 119 -9.67 15.29 -12.93
N LEU A 120 -9.38 16.57 -13.17
CA LEU A 120 -9.95 17.35 -14.28
C LEU A 120 -9.21 17.16 -15.61
N ALA A 121 -8.16 16.34 -15.65
CA ALA A 121 -7.43 16.08 -16.88
C ALA A 121 -8.36 15.51 -17.97
N PRO A 122 -8.37 16.06 -19.20
CA PRO A 122 -9.32 15.68 -20.25
C PRO A 122 -9.18 14.21 -20.67
N GLY A 123 -7.99 13.63 -20.54
CA GLY A 123 -7.75 12.20 -20.79
C GLY A 123 -8.58 11.28 -19.88
N ASN A 124 -9.00 11.73 -18.71
CA ASN A 124 -9.88 10.95 -17.84
C ASN A 124 -11.28 10.81 -18.43
N ALA A 125 -11.82 11.87 -19.05
CA ALA A 125 -13.12 11.81 -19.71
C ALA A 125 -13.09 10.81 -20.89
N VAL A 126 -12.00 10.84 -21.67
CA VAL A 126 -11.79 9.89 -22.78
C VAL A 126 -11.73 8.45 -22.27
N ARG A 127 -11.01 8.19 -21.18
CA ARG A 127 -10.93 6.85 -20.57
C ARG A 127 -12.27 6.40 -19.98
N GLN A 128 -12.99 7.31 -19.33
CA GLN A 128 -14.27 7.04 -18.68
C GLN A 128 -15.37 6.69 -19.70
N ALA A 129 -15.27 7.17 -20.95
CA ALA A 129 -16.25 6.86 -22.00
C ALA A 129 -16.37 5.35 -22.29
N ASN A 130 -15.33 4.57 -21.99
CA ASN A 130 -15.32 3.11 -22.17
C ASN A 130 -15.93 2.33 -20.99
N PHE A 131 -16.33 3.01 -19.90
CA PHE A 131 -16.81 2.36 -18.68
C PHE A 131 -18.10 2.97 -18.16
N GLN A 132 -18.98 2.12 -17.63
CA GLN A 132 -20.18 2.59 -16.93
C GLN A 132 -19.81 3.10 -15.53
N LYS A 133 -20.14 4.38 -15.30
CA LYS A 133 -19.83 5.08 -14.08
C LYS A 133 -20.75 4.66 -12.93
N GLY A 134 -20.17 4.44 -11.75
CA GLY A 134 -20.93 4.18 -10.53
C GLY A 134 -21.64 5.43 -9.98
N SER A 135 -22.79 5.25 -9.33
CA SER A 135 -23.44 6.32 -8.56
C SER A 135 -22.60 6.68 -7.32
N VAL A 136 -22.56 7.95 -6.93
CA VAL A 136 -21.76 8.41 -5.76
C VAL A 136 -22.11 7.66 -4.47
N ILE A 137 -23.41 7.58 -4.12
CA ILE A 137 -23.87 6.91 -2.90
C ILE A 137 -23.56 5.41 -2.94
N GLY A 138 -23.82 4.77 -4.09
CA GLY A 138 -23.48 3.36 -4.30
C GLY A 138 -21.98 3.08 -4.19
N THR A 139 -21.13 3.97 -4.70
CA THR A 139 -19.67 3.90 -4.56
C THR A 139 -19.26 3.92 -3.09
N ILE A 140 -19.80 4.84 -2.29
CA ILE A 140 -19.48 4.93 -0.86
C ILE A 140 -19.87 3.62 -0.16
N GLY A 141 -21.09 3.13 -0.36
CA GLY A 141 -21.55 1.88 0.24
C GLY A 141 -20.70 0.68 -0.15
N LYS A 142 -20.38 0.53 -1.45
CA LYS A 142 -19.51 -0.53 -1.97
C LYS A 142 -18.10 -0.44 -1.40
N SER A 143 -17.52 0.76 -1.29
CA SER A 143 -16.19 0.96 -0.70
C SER A 143 -16.12 0.49 0.74
N PHE A 144 -17.12 0.81 1.57
CA PHE A 144 -17.16 0.33 2.95
C PHE A 144 -17.32 -1.20 3.02
N ALA A 145 -18.31 -1.77 2.34
CA ALA A 145 -18.55 -3.21 2.34
C ALA A 145 -17.33 -4.01 1.85
N TYR A 146 -16.74 -3.60 0.72
CA TYR A 146 -15.58 -4.26 0.13
C TYR A 146 -14.34 -4.12 1.03
N SER A 147 -14.08 -2.92 1.56
CA SER A 147 -12.94 -2.71 2.46
C SER A 147 -13.01 -3.58 3.72
N SER A 148 -14.20 -3.81 4.28
CA SER A 148 -14.41 -4.74 5.40
C SER A 148 -14.05 -6.18 5.00
N SER A 149 -14.55 -6.65 3.84
CA SER A 149 -14.24 -7.99 3.33
C SER A 149 -12.74 -8.17 3.13
N GLN A 150 -12.08 -7.25 2.41
CA GLN A 150 -10.64 -7.32 2.18
C GLN A 150 -9.83 -7.26 3.48
N MET A 151 -10.28 -6.48 4.47
CA MET A 151 -9.62 -6.41 5.77
C MET A 151 -9.65 -7.76 6.49
N MET A 152 -10.77 -8.49 6.43
CA MET A 152 -10.88 -9.84 7.02
C MET A 152 -9.94 -10.84 6.34
N ASP A 153 -9.73 -10.72 5.03
CA ASP A 153 -8.82 -11.59 4.28
C ASP A 153 -7.34 -11.26 4.46
N TRP A 154 -7.04 -9.98 4.68
CA TRP A 154 -5.66 -9.48 4.77
C TRP A 154 -5.11 -9.50 6.19
N ILE A 155 -5.93 -9.30 7.22
CA ILE A 155 -5.54 -9.45 8.63
C ILE A 155 -5.58 -10.94 9.01
N ASN A 156 -4.49 -11.62 8.71
CA ASN A 156 -4.30 -13.02 9.06
C ASN A 156 -3.45 -13.20 10.32
N ILE A 157 -3.24 -14.45 10.73
CA ILE A 157 -2.45 -14.82 11.91
C ILE A 157 -1.05 -14.18 11.93
N TYR A 158 -0.40 -14.04 10.79
CA TYR A 158 0.95 -13.50 10.74
C TYR A 158 0.98 -11.98 10.99
N VAL A 159 -0.04 -11.25 10.53
CA VAL A 159 -0.21 -9.83 10.88
C VAL A 159 -0.38 -9.68 12.39
N VAL A 160 -1.21 -10.53 13.01
CA VAL A 160 -1.42 -10.54 14.46
C VAL A 160 -0.12 -10.86 15.21
N VAL A 161 0.65 -11.85 14.76
CA VAL A 161 1.96 -12.18 15.34
C VAL A 161 2.90 -10.97 15.26
N ILE A 162 3.00 -10.29 14.10
CA ILE A 162 3.84 -9.10 13.95
C ILE A 162 3.43 -7.98 14.92
N LEU A 163 2.13 -7.71 15.07
CA LEU A 163 1.63 -6.73 16.03
C LEU A 163 2.01 -7.11 17.47
N ILE A 164 1.81 -8.37 17.89
CA ILE A 164 2.25 -8.83 19.22
C ILE A 164 3.76 -8.65 19.42
N LEU A 165 4.57 -8.89 18.39
CA LEU A 165 6.02 -8.69 18.44
C LEU A 165 6.41 -7.21 18.58
N LEU A 166 5.65 -6.29 17.97
CA LEU A 166 5.89 -4.84 18.02
C LEU A 166 5.31 -4.18 19.27
N LEU A 167 4.26 -4.75 19.87
CA LEU A 167 3.59 -4.21 21.04
C LEU A 167 4.52 -3.76 22.18
N PRO A 168 5.49 -4.56 22.68
CA PRO A 168 6.39 -4.11 23.75
C PRO A 168 7.31 -2.96 23.32
N VAL A 169 7.66 -2.88 22.02
CA VAL A 169 8.44 -1.78 21.46
C VAL A 169 7.63 -0.50 21.55
N PHE A 170 6.36 -0.52 21.12
CA PHE A 170 5.50 0.66 21.19
C PHE A 170 5.14 1.07 22.62
N LEU A 171 4.80 0.11 23.49
CA LEU A 171 4.54 0.39 24.91
C LEU A 171 5.72 1.11 25.57
N LYS A 172 6.95 0.71 25.24
CA LYS A 172 8.16 1.37 25.74
C LYS A 172 8.40 2.72 25.06
N ALA A 173 8.25 2.82 23.75
CA ALA A 173 8.51 4.04 22.98
C ALA A 173 7.58 5.20 23.38
N VAL A 174 6.31 4.90 23.69
CA VAL A 174 5.31 5.91 24.05
C VAL A 174 5.28 6.26 25.54
N GLN A 175 5.98 5.51 26.40
CA GLN A 175 5.81 5.62 27.86
C GLN A 175 6.15 7.00 28.42
N ASP A 176 7.15 7.65 27.81
CA ASP A 176 7.69 8.96 28.21
C ASP A 176 7.17 10.09 27.30
N SER A 177 6.22 9.78 26.42
CA SER A 177 5.61 10.77 25.53
C SER A 177 4.76 11.75 26.33
N SER A 178 4.85 13.05 25.98
CA SER A 178 3.95 14.07 26.50
C SER A 178 2.60 14.12 25.77
N PHE A 179 2.45 13.35 24.69
CA PHE A 179 1.22 13.29 23.92
C PHE A 179 0.12 12.52 24.66
N SER A 180 -1.12 13.02 24.61
CA SER A 180 -2.21 12.51 25.46
C SER A 180 -3.05 11.38 24.86
N PHE A 181 -2.81 11.02 23.59
CA PHE A 181 -3.46 9.91 22.87
C PHE A 181 -4.99 9.83 23.05
N ARG A 182 -5.69 10.96 22.96
CA ARG A 182 -7.14 11.03 23.24
C ARG A 182 -7.98 10.48 22.08
N CYS A 183 -9.09 9.83 22.41
CA CYS A 183 -10.08 9.33 21.45
C CYS A 183 -9.53 8.29 20.45
N PRO A 184 -8.95 7.17 20.93
CA PRO A 184 -8.35 6.16 20.04
C PRO A 184 -9.37 5.53 19.07
N LEU A 185 -10.64 5.42 19.47
CA LEU A 185 -11.73 4.94 18.60
C LEU A 185 -11.99 5.90 17.43
N LEU A 186 -11.93 7.22 17.66
CA LEU A 186 -12.11 8.20 16.59
C LEU A 186 -10.95 8.14 15.59
N VAL A 187 -9.72 7.97 16.08
CA VAL A 187 -8.54 7.79 15.22
C VAL A 187 -8.65 6.50 14.41
N THR A 188 -9.12 5.42 15.03
CA THR A 188 -9.37 4.14 14.34
C THR A 188 -10.45 4.29 13.26
N ALA A 189 -11.56 4.97 13.57
CA ALA A 189 -12.64 5.23 12.61
C ALA A 189 -12.16 6.10 11.45
N ALA A 190 -11.38 7.15 11.71
CA ALA A 190 -10.79 8.01 10.67
C ALA A 190 -9.82 7.22 9.76
N ALA A 191 -8.94 6.40 10.35
CA ALA A 191 -8.03 5.55 9.60
C ALA A 191 -8.79 4.54 8.72
N TYR A 192 -9.88 3.96 9.23
CA TYR A 192 -10.73 3.07 8.44
C TYR A 192 -11.47 3.81 7.31
N CYS A 193 -11.93 5.04 7.54
CA CYS A 193 -12.55 5.85 6.48
C CYS A 193 -11.56 6.15 5.35
N LEU A 194 -10.31 6.53 5.69
CA LEU A 194 -9.24 6.72 4.69
C LEU A 194 -8.92 5.43 3.95
N TYR A 195 -8.92 4.29 4.63
CA TYR A 195 -8.71 3.00 3.99
C TYR A 195 -9.86 2.65 3.03
N ALA A 196 -11.10 2.87 3.43
CA ALA A 196 -12.28 2.61 2.60
C ALA A 196 -12.33 3.55 1.38
N SER A 197 -11.98 4.83 1.53
CA SER A 197 -12.00 5.82 0.44
C SER A 197 -11.06 5.44 -0.70
N MET A 198 -9.93 4.76 -0.42
CA MET A 198 -8.99 4.30 -1.44
C MET A 198 -9.65 3.38 -2.49
N PHE A 199 -10.74 2.68 -2.18
CA PHE A 199 -11.45 1.84 -3.16
C PHE A 199 -12.48 2.62 -4.01
N ALA A 200 -12.85 3.84 -3.59
CA ALA A 200 -13.89 4.63 -4.24
C ALA A 200 -13.60 4.94 -5.72
N PRO A 201 -12.36 5.31 -6.12
CA PRO A 201 -12.07 5.55 -7.53
C PRO A 201 -12.30 4.34 -8.42
N GLY A 202 -12.01 3.13 -7.93
CA GLY A 202 -12.25 1.88 -8.68
C GLY A 202 -13.75 1.66 -8.92
N PHE A 203 -14.54 1.68 -7.85
CA PHE A 203 -16.00 1.49 -7.95
C PHE A 203 -16.70 2.60 -8.74
N TYR A 204 -16.22 3.85 -8.64
CA TYR A 204 -16.80 4.98 -9.35
C TYR A 204 -16.46 4.96 -10.84
N ALA A 205 -15.19 4.77 -11.19
CA ALA A 205 -14.75 4.87 -12.58
C ALA A 205 -15.04 3.61 -13.39
N LEU A 206 -14.89 2.42 -12.80
CA LEU A 206 -15.02 1.16 -13.52
C LEU A 206 -16.38 0.47 -13.31
N GLY A 207 -17.15 0.86 -12.29
CA GLY A 207 -18.42 0.21 -11.93
C GLY A 207 -18.27 -1.20 -11.32
N GLN A 208 -17.05 -1.72 -11.25
CA GLN A 208 -16.68 -3.07 -10.80
C GLN A 208 -15.61 -3.05 -9.71
N GLU A 209 -15.20 -4.24 -9.26
CA GLU A 209 -14.19 -4.40 -8.22
C GLU A 209 -12.83 -3.78 -8.61
N PRO A 210 -12.09 -3.20 -7.64
CA PRO A 210 -10.80 -2.59 -7.90
C PRO A 210 -9.74 -3.60 -8.34
N LEU A 211 -8.93 -3.18 -9.33
CA LEU A 211 -7.88 -3.99 -9.94
C LEU A 211 -6.79 -4.38 -8.93
N SER A 212 -6.10 -5.51 -9.15
CA SER A 212 -5.10 -6.06 -8.23
C SER A 212 -4.00 -5.07 -7.81
N ARG A 213 -3.52 -4.24 -8.75
CA ARG A 213 -2.55 -3.15 -8.48
C ARG A 213 -3.07 -2.07 -7.52
N ASN A 214 -4.38 -1.82 -7.51
CA ASN A 214 -5.00 -0.89 -6.57
C ASN A 214 -5.12 -1.54 -5.19
N GLN A 215 -5.51 -2.82 -5.16
CA GLN A 215 -5.56 -3.59 -3.91
C GLN A 215 -4.19 -3.67 -3.23
N ASN A 216 -3.09 -3.70 -3.99
CA ASN A 216 -1.73 -3.60 -3.43
C ASN A 216 -1.55 -2.37 -2.54
N VAL A 217 -1.81 -1.17 -3.06
CA VAL A 217 -1.60 0.06 -2.29
C VAL A 217 -2.60 0.18 -1.13
N CYS A 218 -3.83 -0.31 -1.28
CA CYS A 218 -4.81 -0.35 -0.19
C CYS A 218 -4.36 -1.27 0.94
N LYS A 219 -3.83 -2.46 0.61
CA LYS A 219 -3.30 -3.40 1.60
C LYS A 219 -2.07 -2.84 2.31
N MET A 220 -1.14 -2.20 1.57
CA MET A 220 0.01 -1.52 2.17
C MET A 220 -0.43 -0.46 3.18
N PHE A 221 -1.41 0.38 2.81
CA PHE A 221 -1.96 1.40 3.69
C PHE A 221 -2.62 0.80 4.93
N LEU A 222 -3.42 -0.26 4.78
CA LEU A 222 -4.03 -0.97 5.91
C LEU A 222 -2.96 -1.49 6.88
N LEU A 223 -1.96 -2.22 6.39
CA LEU A 223 -0.95 -2.84 7.24
C LEU A 223 -0.10 -1.80 7.97
N LEU A 224 0.32 -0.73 7.28
CA LEU A 224 1.01 0.39 7.93
C LEU A 224 0.10 1.10 8.93
N GLY A 225 -1.17 1.30 8.57
CA GLY A 225 -2.19 1.89 9.44
C GLY A 225 -2.39 1.10 10.72
N LEU A 226 -2.42 -0.23 10.67
CA LEU A 226 -2.52 -1.09 11.85
C LEU A 226 -1.33 -0.92 12.80
N VAL A 227 -0.12 -0.81 12.27
CA VAL A 227 1.10 -0.55 13.06
C VAL A 227 1.03 0.83 13.74
N LEU A 228 0.58 1.86 13.01
CA LEU A 228 0.40 3.20 13.57
C LEU A 228 -0.73 3.26 14.62
N LEU A 229 -1.83 2.54 14.39
CA LEU A 229 -2.92 2.40 15.34
C LEU A 229 -2.47 1.67 16.59
N GLU A 230 -1.67 0.61 16.47
CA GLU A 230 -1.07 -0.09 17.62
C GLU A 230 -0.21 0.86 18.46
N ALA A 231 0.62 1.68 17.82
CA ALA A 231 1.38 2.71 18.52
C ALA A 231 0.48 3.72 19.24
N TYR A 232 -0.61 4.15 18.60
CA TYR A 232 -1.57 5.08 19.19
C TYR A 232 -2.32 4.47 20.39
N TRP A 233 -2.83 3.25 20.23
CA TRP A 233 -3.51 2.49 21.28
C TRP A 233 -2.57 2.18 22.45
N SER A 234 -1.31 1.83 22.18
CA SER A 234 -0.26 1.68 23.20
C SER A 234 -0.09 2.96 23.99
N GLY A 235 -0.02 4.11 23.31
CA GLY A 235 0.03 5.42 23.95
C GLY A 235 -1.17 5.69 24.83
N TRP A 236 -2.39 5.44 24.33
CA TRP A 236 -3.61 5.60 25.12
C TRP A 236 -3.64 4.69 26.35
N LEU A 237 -3.31 3.40 26.19
CA LEU A 237 -3.27 2.41 27.26
C LEU A 237 -2.30 2.85 28.36
N VAL A 238 -1.06 3.17 28.01
CA VAL A 238 -0.03 3.57 28.97
C VAL A 238 -0.42 4.84 29.74
N HIS A 239 -1.12 5.79 29.11
CA HIS A 239 -1.49 7.06 29.76
C HIS A 239 -2.81 7.01 30.54
N ARG A 240 -3.71 6.08 30.22
CA ARG A 240 -5.06 6.01 30.82
C ARG A 240 -5.27 4.83 31.74
N VAL A 241 -4.52 3.74 31.56
CA VAL A 241 -4.67 2.50 32.31
C VAL A 241 -3.44 2.29 33.19
N LYS A 242 -3.58 2.50 34.52
CA LYS A 242 -2.46 2.38 35.47
C LYS A 242 -1.75 1.01 35.38
N VAL A 243 -2.52 -0.06 35.15
CA VAL A 243 -2.01 -1.44 35.00
C VAL A 243 -1.15 -1.59 33.74
N ALA A 244 -1.45 -0.86 32.65
CA ALA A 244 -0.66 -0.94 31.42
C ALA A 244 0.80 -0.49 31.63
N LYS A 245 1.04 0.50 32.50
CA LYS A 245 2.42 0.90 32.91
C LYS A 245 3.14 -0.20 33.70
N ALA A 246 2.40 -0.97 34.49
CA ALA A 246 2.97 -2.01 35.34
C ALA A 246 3.45 -3.22 34.54
N VAL A 247 2.91 -3.46 33.34
CA VAL A 247 3.30 -4.59 32.48
C VAL A 247 4.44 -4.26 31.51
N ILE A 248 4.85 -3.00 31.35
CA ILE A 248 5.95 -2.63 30.45
C ILE A 248 7.25 -3.37 30.85
N PRO A 249 8.00 -3.95 29.90
CA PRO A 249 9.27 -4.60 30.22
C PRO A 249 10.30 -3.59 30.72
N ARG A 250 10.83 -3.82 31.92
CA ARG A 250 11.89 -3.03 32.56
C ARG A 250 13.00 -3.96 33.04
N HIS A 251 14.23 -3.48 33.22
CA HIS A 251 15.33 -4.33 33.64
C HIS A 251 14.95 -5.15 34.91
N GLY A 252 14.98 -6.48 34.80
CA GLY A 252 14.57 -7.41 35.86
C GLY A 252 13.06 -7.59 36.12
N LYS A 253 12.16 -6.80 35.52
CA LYS A 253 10.69 -6.89 35.72
C LYS A 253 9.94 -7.09 34.40
N ASN A 254 8.99 -8.04 34.37
CA ASN A 254 8.19 -8.42 33.19
C ASN A 254 8.99 -8.95 31.99
N VAL A 255 10.32 -8.93 32.01
CA VAL A 255 11.17 -9.40 30.90
C VAL A 255 10.86 -10.86 30.58
N VAL A 256 10.85 -11.74 31.58
CA VAL A 256 10.55 -13.17 31.37
C VAL A 256 9.15 -13.36 30.77
N GLY A 257 8.14 -12.66 31.30
CA GLY A 257 6.78 -12.74 30.79
C GLY A 257 6.66 -12.29 29.33
N TRP A 258 7.27 -11.15 28.97
CA TRP A 258 7.31 -10.70 27.58
C TRP A 258 8.12 -11.64 26.69
N THR A 259 9.26 -12.15 27.14
CA THR A 259 10.03 -13.14 26.40
C THR A 259 9.17 -14.37 26.10
N LEU A 260 8.41 -14.88 27.07
CA LEU A 260 7.48 -16.00 26.86
C LEU A 260 6.37 -15.64 25.87
N ILE A 261 5.72 -14.47 25.99
CA ILE A 261 4.67 -14.02 25.06
C ILE A 261 5.23 -13.93 23.63
N LEU A 262 6.40 -13.33 23.46
CA LEU A 262 7.05 -13.15 22.16
C LEU A 262 7.48 -14.49 21.57
N LEU A 263 8.04 -15.40 22.39
CA LEU A 263 8.37 -16.76 21.97
C LEU A 263 7.12 -17.55 21.58
N CYS A 264 6.03 -17.45 22.33
CA CYS A 264 4.76 -18.08 22.00
C CYS A 264 4.21 -17.54 20.66
N ALA A 265 4.15 -16.22 20.49
CA ALA A 265 3.70 -15.61 19.24
C ALA A 265 4.56 -16.03 18.05
N PHE A 266 5.89 -16.02 18.21
CA PHE A 266 6.82 -16.50 17.20
C PHE A 266 6.61 -17.98 16.87
N THR A 267 6.44 -18.82 17.90
CA THR A 267 6.19 -20.26 17.74
C THR A 267 4.87 -20.52 17.00
N VAL A 268 3.80 -19.79 17.33
CA VAL A 268 2.52 -19.86 16.60
C VAL A 268 2.71 -19.47 15.13
N GLY A 269 3.48 -18.41 14.86
CA GLY A 269 3.84 -18.01 13.50
C GLY A 269 4.57 -19.12 12.73
N ILE A 270 5.57 -19.76 13.34
CA ILE A 270 6.34 -20.86 12.74
C ILE A 270 5.47 -22.10 12.50
N ILE A 271 4.67 -22.53 13.48
CA ILE A 271 3.77 -23.68 13.33
C ILE A 271 2.76 -23.40 12.21
N SER A 272 2.21 -22.19 12.16
CA SER A 272 1.29 -21.79 11.10
C SER A 272 1.96 -21.84 9.72
N PHE A 273 3.20 -21.36 9.60
CA PHE A 273 4.01 -21.45 8.38
C PHE A 273 4.26 -22.89 7.93
N ILE A 274 4.66 -23.78 8.85
CA ILE A 274 4.97 -25.18 8.53
C ILE A 274 3.74 -25.91 8.00
N ARG A 275 2.54 -25.59 8.53
CA ARG A 275 1.27 -26.21 8.14
C ARG A 275 0.73 -25.76 6.78
N LEU A 276 1.26 -24.68 6.20
CA LEU A 276 0.87 -24.27 4.86
C LEU A 276 1.36 -25.28 3.82
N ASP A 277 0.57 -25.49 2.77
CA ASP A 277 1.05 -26.15 1.56
C ASP A 277 2.09 -25.27 0.84
N GLU A 278 2.90 -25.87 -0.04
CA GLU A 278 3.99 -25.16 -0.73
C GLU A 278 3.49 -24.01 -1.61
N VAL A 279 2.32 -24.14 -2.25
CA VAL A 279 1.74 -23.09 -3.08
C VAL A 279 1.39 -21.89 -2.21
N SER A 280 0.71 -22.13 -1.09
CA SER A 280 0.41 -21.11 -0.10
C SER A 280 1.67 -20.47 0.47
N LYS A 281 2.73 -21.22 0.79
CA LYS A 281 3.99 -20.61 1.28
C LYS A 281 4.60 -19.66 0.25
N LYS A 282 4.71 -20.08 -1.01
CA LYS A 282 5.22 -19.24 -2.11
C LYS A 282 4.34 -17.99 -2.29
N ALA A 283 3.02 -18.13 -2.10
CA ALA A 283 2.05 -17.06 -2.30
C ALA A 283 1.99 -16.02 -1.17
N ILE A 284 2.08 -16.50 0.07
CA ILE A 284 1.94 -15.73 1.30
C ILE A 284 3.25 -15.04 1.65
N PHE A 285 4.39 -15.70 1.41
CA PHE A 285 5.72 -15.21 1.76
C PHE A 285 6.53 -14.95 0.48
N VAL A 286 6.44 -13.72 -0.04
CA VAL A 286 7.10 -13.35 -1.32
C VAL A 286 8.61 -13.66 -1.32
N ASN A 287 9.30 -13.48 -0.19
CA ASN A 287 10.72 -13.79 -0.07
C ASN A 287 10.99 -15.31 -0.15
N TYR A 288 10.11 -16.12 0.43
CA TYR A 288 10.18 -17.58 0.32
C TYR A 288 9.87 -18.04 -1.11
N GLY A 289 8.83 -17.45 -1.73
CA GLY A 289 8.49 -17.68 -3.13
C GLY A 289 9.65 -17.34 -4.07
N ALA A 290 10.30 -16.19 -3.88
CA ALA A 290 11.46 -15.78 -4.65
C ALA A 290 12.68 -16.70 -4.43
N TYR A 291 12.93 -17.12 -3.19
CA TYR A 291 13.98 -18.09 -2.88
C TYR A 291 13.74 -19.42 -3.62
N ARG A 292 12.52 -19.98 -3.51
CA ARG A 292 12.16 -21.25 -4.17
C ARG A 292 12.20 -21.13 -5.69
N LEU A 293 11.77 -20.00 -6.24
CA LEU A 293 11.87 -19.74 -7.68
C LEU A 293 13.30 -19.88 -8.21
N ILE A 294 14.29 -19.40 -7.45
CA ILE A 294 15.71 -19.50 -7.79
C ILE A 294 16.23 -20.91 -7.51
N ALA A 295 15.94 -21.44 -6.32
CA ALA A 295 16.45 -22.73 -5.86
C ALA A 295 15.93 -23.92 -6.69
N ASP A 296 14.67 -23.87 -7.10
CA ASP A 296 14.00 -24.91 -7.89
C ASP A 296 14.38 -24.84 -9.38
N GLY A 297 15.08 -23.78 -9.83
CA GLY A 297 15.42 -23.55 -11.23
C GLY A 297 14.27 -23.03 -12.11
N GLU A 298 13.05 -22.96 -11.56
CA GLU A 298 11.82 -22.49 -12.22
C GLU A 298 11.99 -21.07 -12.79
N GLY A 299 12.66 -20.16 -12.07
CA GLY A 299 12.91 -18.80 -12.55
C GLY A 299 13.85 -18.75 -13.75
N ASN A 300 14.86 -19.63 -13.78
CA ASN A 300 15.77 -19.72 -14.90
C ASN A 300 15.05 -20.28 -16.13
N GLN A 301 14.21 -21.28 -15.96
CA GLN A 301 13.38 -21.83 -17.03
C GLN A 301 12.43 -20.77 -17.60
N TYR A 302 11.69 -20.07 -16.74
CA TYR A 302 10.79 -18.99 -17.13
C TYR A 302 11.52 -17.88 -17.91
N TRP A 303 12.72 -17.50 -17.46
CA TRP A 303 13.56 -16.51 -18.15
C TRP A 303 13.93 -16.95 -19.58
N HIS A 304 14.38 -18.19 -19.76
CA HIS A 304 14.74 -18.70 -21.08
C HIS A 304 13.51 -18.80 -22.01
N GLU A 305 12.36 -19.21 -21.49
CA GLU A 305 11.10 -19.24 -22.24
C GLU A 305 10.66 -17.84 -22.66
N TYR A 306 10.75 -16.86 -21.74
CA TYR A 306 10.47 -15.47 -22.03
C TYR A 306 11.39 -14.92 -23.14
N LEU A 307 12.70 -15.18 -23.06
CA LEU A 307 13.64 -14.75 -24.09
C LEU A 307 13.35 -15.38 -25.46
N ARG A 308 12.97 -16.66 -25.51
CA ARG A 308 12.56 -17.32 -26.77
C ARG A 308 11.32 -16.65 -27.36
N ARG A 309 10.29 -16.40 -26.55
CA ARG A 309 9.10 -15.65 -27.01
C ARG A 309 9.47 -14.25 -27.49
N LEU A 310 10.33 -13.54 -26.75
CA LEU A 310 10.74 -12.18 -27.09
C LEU A 310 11.50 -12.10 -28.43
N GLN A 311 12.30 -13.11 -28.76
CA GLN A 311 12.96 -13.20 -30.08
C GLN A 311 11.92 -13.30 -31.21
N LEU A 312 10.91 -14.14 -31.03
CA LEU A 312 9.81 -14.30 -31.99
C LEU A 312 8.94 -13.05 -32.08
N TYR A 313 8.65 -12.40 -30.95
CA TYR A 313 7.93 -11.11 -30.92
C TYR A 313 8.70 -9.99 -31.64
N ARG A 314 10.03 -10.07 -31.72
CA ARG A 314 10.87 -9.08 -32.39
C ARG A 314 11.27 -9.47 -33.82
N SER A 315 10.82 -10.62 -34.32
CA SER A 315 11.06 -11.03 -35.71
C SER A 315 10.34 -10.11 -36.70
N GLU A 316 10.66 -10.23 -37.99
CA GLU A 316 9.95 -9.51 -39.06
C GLU A 316 8.58 -10.13 -39.39
N GLU A 317 8.31 -11.36 -38.93
CA GLU A 317 7.07 -12.07 -39.20
C GLU A 317 5.86 -11.36 -38.60
N LYS A 318 4.75 -11.27 -39.35
CA LYS A 318 3.53 -10.60 -38.89
C LYS A 318 2.62 -11.47 -38.06
N VAL A 319 2.63 -12.78 -38.30
CA VAL A 319 1.92 -13.77 -37.49
C VAL A 319 2.94 -14.68 -36.86
N VAL A 320 2.92 -14.80 -35.54
CA VAL A 320 3.95 -15.51 -34.77
C VAL A 320 3.33 -16.60 -33.92
N TYR A 321 3.99 -17.76 -33.85
CA TYR A 321 3.59 -18.88 -33.01
C TYR A 321 4.60 -19.08 -31.88
N VAL A 322 4.15 -19.10 -30.63
CA VAL A 322 4.98 -19.26 -29.45
C VAL A 322 4.62 -20.52 -28.69
N GLN A 323 5.61 -21.14 -28.05
CA GLN A 323 5.40 -22.27 -27.16
C GLN A 323 4.78 -21.78 -25.83
N PRO A 324 3.87 -22.56 -25.20
CA PRO A 324 3.32 -22.26 -23.88
C PRO A 324 4.43 -22.15 -22.84
N TYR A 325 4.23 -21.29 -21.83
CA TYR A 325 5.11 -21.31 -20.67
C TYR A 325 4.93 -22.64 -19.93
N SER A 326 6.03 -23.27 -19.54
CA SER A 326 6.01 -24.53 -18.80
C SER A 326 5.70 -24.33 -17.31
N SER A 327 5.89 -23.11 -16.81
CA SER A 327 5.67 -22.73 -15.41
C SER A 327 5.10 -21.32 -15.30
N HIS A 328 4.32 -21.10 -14.25
CA HIS A 328 3.65 -19.83 -13.95
C HIS A 328 4.10 -19.33 -12.58
N PRO A 329 5.33 -18.78 -12.48
CA PRO A 329 5.94 -18.50 -11.20
C PRO A 329 5.22 -17.37 -10.45
N TYR A 330 4.61 -17.70 -9.30
CA TYR A 330 3.74 -16.82 -8.52
C TYR A 330 4.26 -15.37 -8.30
N PRO A 331 5.52 -15.10 -7.92
CA PRO A 331 5.95 -13.71 -7.70
C PRO A 331 6.08 -12.90 -8.99
N LEU A 332 6.30 -13.54 -10.14
CA LEU A 332 6.56 -12.88 -11.43
C LEU A 332 5.34 -12.86 -12.35
N TRP A 333 4.47 -13.86 -12.23
CA TRP A 333 3.37 -14.08 -13.17
C TRP A 333 2.28 -13.02 -12.99
N VAL A 334 2.30 -11.99 -13.86
CA VAL A 334 1.49 -10.78 -13.71
C VAL A 334 0.02 -11.02 -14.00
N ASN A 335 -0.34 -11.81 -15.02
CA ASN A 335 -1.73 -12.15 -15.36
C ASN A 335 -1.83 -13.32 -16.37
N SER A 336 -2.92 -14.10 -16.29
CA SER A 336 -3.49 -14.87 -17.42
C SER A 336 -3.81 -13.95 -18.61
N ASP A 337 -4.24 -12.73 -18.28
CA ASP A 337 -4.37 -11.44 -18.96
C ASP A 337 -4.06 -11.28 -20.47
N THR A 338 -2.86 -11.71 -20.79
CA THR A 338 -1.92 -10.88 -21.55
C THR A 338 -0.86 -11.75 -22.20
N GLU A 339 -0.45 -12.83 -21.52
CA GLU A 339 0.60 -13.74 -22.00
C GLU A 339 0.11 -15.19 -22.18
N MET A 340 -1.21 -15.42 -22.04
CA MET A 340 -1.88 -16.68 -22.36
C MET A 340 -2.98 -16.46 -23.40
N SER A 341 -3.32 -17.53 -24.10
CA SER A 341 -4.55 -17.58 -24.88
C SER A 341 -5.77 -17.83 -23.98
N TYR A 342 -6.90 -17.22 -24.34
CA TYR A 342 -8.16 -17.29 -23.60
C TYR A 342 -9.19 -18.23 -24.20
N ASP A 343 -8.95 -18.69 -25.40
CA ASP A 343 -9.90 -19.44 -26.19
C ASP A 343 -9.24 -20.63 -26.86
N ASP A 344 -10.06 -21.50 -27.43
CA ASP A 344 -9.57 -22.66 -28.15
C ASP A 344 -8.79 -22.29 -29.43
N SER A 345 -8.75 -21.01 -29.81
CA SER A 345 -7.98 -20.55 -30.97
C SER A 345 -6.48 -20.49 -30.71
N GLY A 346 -6.06 -20.48 -29.44
CA GLY A 346 -4.65 -20.30 -29.09
C GLY A 346 -4.18 -18.85 -29.25
N MET A 347 -5.03 -17.90 -29.65
CA MET A 347 -4.63 -16.51 -29.83
C MET A 347 -4.33 -15.82 -28.49
N ILE A 348 -3.15 -15.22 -28.36
CA ILE A 348 -2.75 -14.37 -27.23
C ILE A 348 -3.37 -12.97 -27.38
N SER A 349 -3.50 -12.24 -26.27
CA SER A 349 -4.02 -10.87 -26.23
C SER A 349 -3.51 -9.98 -27.37
N GLY A 350 -4.45 -9.39 -28.12
CA GLY A 350 -4.16 -8.47 -29.23
C GLY A 350 -3.38 -7.23 -28.83
N LEU A 351 -3.36 -6.87 -27.54
CA LEU A 351 -2.52 -5.77 -27.03
C LEU A 351 -1.03 -6.08 -27.16
N VAL A 352 -0.63 -7.33 -26.94
CA VAL A 352 0.76 -7.76 -27.10
C VAL A 352 1.14 -7.77 -28.58
N ALA A 353 0.26 -8.30 -29.44
CA ALA A 353 0.46 -8.26 -30.89
C ALA A 353 0.63 -6.82 -31.39
N HIS A 354 -0.26 -5.91 -30.98
CA HIS A 354 -0.16 -4.49 -31.33
C HIS A 354 1.14 -3.85 -30.83
N TRP A 355 1.56 -4.12 -29.59
CA TRP A 355 2.80 -3.56 -29.04
C TRP A 355 4.03 -3.94 -29.88
N TYR A 356 4.07 -5.18 -30.35
CA TYR A 356 5.16 -5.69 -31.20
C TYR A 356 4.89 -5.55 -32.71
N MET A 357 3.87 -4.79 -33.12
CA MET A 357 3.51 -4.58 -34.52
C MET A 357 3.27 -5.89 -35.31
N LYS A 358 2.67 -6.87 -34.64
CA LYS A 358 2.20 -8.15 -35.18
C LYS A 358 0.72 -8.07 -35.50
N ASP A 359 0.30 -8.83 -36.51
CA ASP A 359 -1.11 -9.00 -36.87
C ASP A 359 -1.79 -9.96 -35.88
N ALA A 360 -1.09 -11.02 -35.48
CA ALA A 360 -1.55 -11.96 -34.47
C ALA A 360 -0.38 -12.72 -33.83
N ILE A 361 -0.59 -13.17 -32.59
CA ILE A 361 0.34 -14.06 -31.87
C ILE A 361 -0.49 -15.23 -31.37
N TYR A 362 -0.05 -16.45 -31.66
CA TYR A 362 -0.70 -17.69 -31.25
C TYR A 362 0.21 -18.49 -30.33
N GLU A 363 -0.38 -19.12 -29.32
CA GLU A 363 0.24 -20.16 -28.52
C GLU A 363 -0.01 -21.51 -29.20
N VAL A 364 1.06 -22.28 -29.40
CA VAL A 364 1.00 -23.63 -29.99
C VAL A 364 0.43 -24.59 -28.95
N LYS A 365 -0.60 -25.36 -29.32
CA LYS A 365 -1.20 -26.37 -28.44
C LYS A 365 -0.35 -27.64 -28.32
#